data_AF-M6ZKP2-F1
#
_entry.id   AF-M6ZKP2-F1
#
_cell.length_a   1.000
_cell.length_b   1.000
_cell.length_c   1.000
_cell.angle_alpha   90.00
_cell.angle_beta   90.00
_cell.angle_gamma   90.00
#
_symmetry.space_group_name_H-M   'P 1'
#
loop_
_entity.id
_entity.type
_entity.pdbx_description
1 polymer ?
#
loop_
_entity_poly.entity_id
_entity_poly.type
_entity_poly.pdbx_seq_one_letter_code
_entity_poly.pdbx_strand_id
1 'polypeptide(L)'
;MISSPWQAGDGLRAYQGKIDLRGIQDPDFGMTKLNGEWEFSWLQGPEKGIENHSVEFIGVPGSWTNESKSNQTYPKFGYGIYRLKVFLPEIWKKKILSVSLGAIASAYRIKINEQIIGECGTPGIDPDSIVSRIEPRDFLFFADEDEVQIEIFVSNYTSTMPGILLPISIGPSDSAGVSKAIPLFF
;
A
#
# COMPACT_ATOMS: atom_id res chain seq x y z
N MET A 1 -22.70 -12.64 21.80
CA MET A 1 -21.32 -12.18 21.97
C MET A 1 -20.55 -12.54 20.71
N ILE A 2 -20.32 -11.56 19.83
CA ILE A 2 -19.53 -11.78 18.62
C ILE A 2 -18.08 -11.62 19.04
N SER A 3 -17.34 -12.73 19.08
CA SER A 3 -15.92 -12.75 19.38
C SER A 3 -15.18 -11.91 18.33
N SER A 4 -14.46 -10.89 18.79
CA SER A 4 -13.56 -10.09 17.97
C SER A 4 -12.50 -11.03 17.36
N PRO A 5 -12.29 -11.03 16.03
CA PRO A 5 -11.35 -11.95 15.38
C PRO A 5 -9.87 -11.64 15.70
N TRP A 6 -9.59 -10.59 16.48
CA TRP A 6 -8.26 -10.20 16.89
C TRP A 6 -7.81 -11.02 18.11
N GLN A 7 -7.52 -12.31 17.90
CA GLN A 7 -6.73 -13.08 18.84
C GLN A 7 -5.26 -12.66 18.71
N ALA A 8 -4.65 -12.34 19.85
CA ALA A 8 -3.29 -11.83 20.03
C ALA A 8 -2.17 -12.85 19.70
N GLY A 9 -2.34 -13.68 18.67
CA GLY A 9 -1.41 -14.75 18.29
C GLY A 9 -0.66 -14.56 16.96
N ASP A 10 -1.16 -13.75 16.01
CA ASP A 10 -0.68 -13.74 14.61
C ASP A 10 -0.18 -12.39 14.08
N GLY A 11 0.21 -11.46 14.96
CA GLY A 11 0.69 -10.14 14.57
C GLY A 11 -0.39 -9.25 13.94
N LEU A 12 -0.10 -7.95 13.80
CA LEU A 12 -0.99 -7.00 13.13
C LEU A 12 -0.99 -7.32 11.62
N ARG A 13 -2.16 -7.67 11.08
CA ARG A 13 -2.31 -8.10 9.69
C ARG A 13 -3.57 -7.51 9.06
N ALA A 14 -3.45 -7.07 7.81
CA ALA A 14 -4.57 -6.61 7.02
C ALA A 14 -5.49 -7.79 6.63
N TYR A 15 -6.79 -7.58 6.75
CA TYR A 15 -7.82 -8.53 6.37
C TYR A 15 -8.99 -7.79 5.72
N GLN A 16 -9.44 -8.26 4.55
CA GLN A 16 -10.50 -7.62 3.78
C GLN A 16 -10.30 -6.11 3.60
N GLY A 17 -9.09 -5.69 3.19
CA GLY A 17 -8.79 -4.29 2.90
C GLY A 17 -8.67 -3.40 4.13
N LYS A 18 -8.61 -3.96 5.34
CA LYS A 18 -8.57 -3.20 6.60
C LYS A 18 -7.50 -3.73 7.53
N ILE A 19 -6.86 -2.84 8.28
CA ILE A 19 -5.99 -3.19 9.39
C ILE A 19 -6.26 -2.27 10.58
N ASP A 20 -6.33 -2.83 11.77
CA ASP A 20 -6.60 -2.10 13.00
C ASP A 20 -5.33 -1.98 13.85
N LEU A 21 -4.76 -0.77 13.90
CA LEU A 21 -3.55 -0.50 14.68
C LEU A 21 -3.86 0.15 16.03
N ARG A 22 -5.14 0.36 16.38
CA ARG A 22 -5.54 1.10 17.60
C ARG A 22 -5.04 0.49 18.90
N GLY A 23 -4.65 -0.79 18.88
CA GLY A 23 -4.05 -1.48 20.02
C GLY A 23 -2.61 -1.05 20.34
N ILE A 24 -1.93 -0.31 19.45
CA ILE A 24 -0.57 0.18 19.71
C ILE A 24 -0.65 1.33 20.72
N GLN A 25 -0.07 1.13 21.89
CA GLN A 25 0.00 2.13 22.97
C GLN A 25 1.44 2.58 23.26
N ASP A 26 2.42 1.79 22.81
CA ASP A 26 3.84 2.08 22.97
C ASP A 26 4.30 3.11 21.92
N PRO A 27 4.75 4.31 22.33
CA PRO A 27 5.28 5.30 21.40
C PRO A 27 6.54 4.81 20.67
N ASP A 28 7.27 3.84 21.24
CA ASP A 28 8.51 3.30 20.68
C ASP A 28 8.27 2.06 19.79
N PHE A 29 7.01 1.68 19.55
CA PHE A 29 6.64 0.53 18.70
C PHE A 29 7.19 0.66 17.26
N GLY A 30 7.39 1.91 16.82
CA GLY A 30 8.03 2.24 15.56
C GLY A 30 7.19 1.94 14.32
N MET A 31 7.83 1.44 13.26
CA MET A 31 7.19 1.15 11.97
C MET A 31 6.44 -0.19 11.99
N THR A 32 5.17 -0.17 11.60
CA THR A 32 4.31 -1.36 11.51
C THR A 32 4.12 -1.79 10.06
N LYS A 33 4.36 -3.07 9.77
CA LYS A 33 4.11 -3.67 8.45
C LYS A 33 2.61 -3.78 8.18
N LEU A 34 2.20 -3.41 6.98
CA LEU A 34 0.81 -3.47 6.50
C LEU A 34 0.54 -4.75 5.70
N ASN A 35 1.15 -5.87 6.11
CA ASN A 35 1.04 -7.14 5.42
C ASN A 35 -0.37 -7.71 5.54
N GLY A 36 -0.84 -8.43 4.51
CA GLY A 36 -2.13 -9.11 4.55
C GLY A 36 -2.93 -8.88 3.27
N GLU A 37 -4.25 -8.81 3.41
CA GLU A 37 -5.18 -8.72 2.29
C GLU A 37 -5.57 -7.27 2.01
N TRP A 38 -5.20 -6.81 0.82
CA TRP A 38 -5.55 -5.49 0.31
C TRP A 38 -6.65 -5.62 -0.73
N GLU A 39 -7.51 -4.61 -0.82
CA GLU A 39 -8.43 -4.50 -1.95
C GLU A 39 -7.63 -4.28 -3.23
N PHE A 40 -8.07 -4.90 -4.32
CA PHE A 40 -7.43 -4.78 -5.61
C PHE A 40 -8.45 -4.48 -6.70
N SER A 41 -8.11 -3.56 -7.61
CA SER A 41 -8.91 -3.26 -8.79
C SER A 41 -8.02 -3.36 -10.03
N TRP A 42 -8.29 -4.36 -10.86
CA TRP A 42 -7.67 -4.47 -12.18
C TRP A 42 -8.34 -3.50 -13.17
N LEU A 43 -7.55 -2.77 -13.95
CA LEU A 43 -8.08 -1.66 -14.77
C LEU A 43 -7.91 -1.87 -16.29
N GLN A 44 -7.54 -3.09 -16.73
CA GLN A 44 -7.50 -3.46 -18.14
C GLN A 44 -8.53 -4.53 -18.49
N GLY A 45 -9.32 -4.29 -19.53
CA GLY A 45 -10.28 -5.26 -20.05
C GLY A 45 -11.54 -4.59 -20.60
N PRO A 46 -12.41 -5.35 -21.26
CA PRO A 46 -13.64 -4.85 -21.87
C PRO A 46 -14.70 -4.37 -20.87
N GLU A 47 -14.51 -4.59 -19.56
CA GLU A 47 -15.43 -4.16 -18.51
C GLU A 47 -15.27 -2.68 -18.12
N LYS A 48 -15.06 -1.79 -19.09
CA LYS A 48 -15.49 -0.39 -18.91
C LYS A 48 -17.02 -0.34 -19.03
N GLY A 49 -17.74 -0.81 -18.01
CA GLY A 49 -19.20 -0.59 -17.95
C GLY A 49 -20.08 -1.66 -17.32
N ILE A 50 -19.56 -2.65 -16.58
CA ILE A 50 -20.41 -3.56 -15.80
C ILE A 50 -20.18 -3.30 -14.31
N GLU A 51 -21.15 -2.67 -13.66
CA GLU A 51 -21.23 -2.42 -12.21
C GLU A 51 -21.41 -3.72 -11.42
N ASN A 52 -20.48 -4.67 -11.56
CA ASN A 52 -20.47 -5.90 -10.78
C ASN A 52 -19.03 -6.35 -10.50
N HIS A 53 -18.20 -5.42 -10.04
CA HIS A 53 -16.92 -5.79 -9.46
C HIS A 53 -17.18 -6.38 -8.07
N SER A 54 -17.13 -7.70 -7.96
CA SER A 54 -16.81 -8.32 -6.66
C SER A 54 -15.58 -7.62 -6.11
N VAL A 55 -15.62 -7.22 -4.84
CA VAL A 55 -14.44 -6.64 -4.19
C VAL A 55 -13.36 -7.72 -4.17
N GLU A 56 -12.32 -7.52 -4.96
CA GLU A 56 -11.20 -8.45 -5.07
C GLU A 56 -10.18 -8.16 -3.97
N PHE A 57 -9.62 -9.23 -3.40
CA PHE A 57 -8.58 -9.13 -2.38
C PHE A 57 -7.34 -9.89 -2.78
N ILE A 58 -6.19 -9.26 -2.59
CA ILE A 58 -4.89 -9.82 -2.92
C ILE A 58 -3.90 -9.72 -1.77
N GLY A 59 -2.99 -10.70 -1.70
CA GLY A 59 -1.94 -10.73 -0.70
C GLY A 59 -0.85 -9.69 -0.98
N VAL A 60 -0.53 -8.89 0.04
CA VAL A 60 0.59 -7.94 0.04
C VAL A 60 1.52 -8.30 1.22
N PRO A 61 2.84 -8.43 1.00
CA PRO A 61 3.51 -8.40 -0.30
C PRO A 61 3.17 -9.63 -1.17
N GLY A 62 3.29 -9.49 -2.48
CA GLY A 62 3.02 -10.53 -3.45
C GLY A 62 2.91 -9.99 -4.89
N SER A 63 3.02 -10.91 -5.84
CA SER A 63 2.73 -10.61 -7.25
C SER A 63 1.23 -10.62 -7.50
N TRP A 64 0.72 -9.69 -8.31
CA TRP A 64 -0.69 -9.76 -8.71
C TRP A 64 -1.02 -10.91 -9.65
N THR A 65 -0.02 -11.59 -10.20
CA THR A 65 -0.22 -12.79 -11.01
C THR A 65 -0.52 -14.02 -10.16
N ASN A 66 -0.33 -13.94 -8.84
CA ASN A 66 -0.74 -15.00 -7.94
C ASN A 66 -2.26 -15.09 -7.92
N GLU A 67 -2.79 -16.29 -7.73
CA GLU A 67 -4.23 -16.53 -7.62
C GLU A 67 -4.82 -15.68 -6.48
N SER A 68 -5.84 -14.87 -6.80
CA SER A 68 -6.58 -14.09 -5.81
C SER A 68 -7.52 -14.99 -5.00
N LYS A 69 -8.15 -14.44 -3.95
CA LYS A 69 -9.17 -15.19 -3.17
C LYS A 69 -10.41 -15.61 -3.99
N SER A 70 -10.66 -14.96 -5.12
CA SER A 70 -11.75 -15.30 -6.04
C SER A 70 -11.31 -16.24 -7.17
N ASN A 71 -10.10 -16.80 -7.09
CA ASN A 71 -9.47 -17.60 -8.14
C ASN A 71 -9.25 -16.83 -9.45
N GLN A 72 -9.12 -15.50 -9.37
CA GLN A 72 -8.73 -14.67 -10.52
C GLN A 72 -7.21 -14.63 -10.65
N THR A 73 -6.75 -14.58 -11.89
CA THR A 73 -5.34 -14.32 -12.24
C THR A 73 -5.28 -13.14 -13.18
N TYR A 74 -4.34 -12.23 -12.94
CA TYR A 74 -4.16 -11.05 -13.77
C TYR A 74 -2.94 -11.19 -14.68
N PRO A 75 -2.97 -10.62 -15.90
CA PRO A 75 -1.81 -10.59 -16.77
C PRO A 75 -0.59 -9.94 -16.10
N LYS A 76 0.61 -10.44 -16.41
CA LYS A 76 1.86 -9.87 -15.89
C LYS A 76 2.04 -8.39 -16.26
N PHE A 77 1.53 -7.97 -17.41
CA PHE A 77 1.63 -6.60 -17.89
C PHE A 77 0.28 -5.91 -17.78
N GLY A 78 0.31 -4.71 -17.23
CA GLY A 78 -0.83 -3.83 -17.11
C GLY A 78 -0.79 -3.03 -15.83
N TYR A 79 -1.95 -2.62 -15.35
CA TYR A 79 -2.04 -1.71 -14.21
C TYR A 79 -3.29 -1.97 -13.37
N GLY A 80 -3.17 -1.67 -12.08
CA GLY A 80 -4.23 -1.85 -11.10
C GLY A 80 -4.06 -0.92 -9.91
N ILE A 81 -5.08 -0.88 -9.07
CA ILE A 81 -5.09 -0.08 -7.85
C ILE A 81 -5.20 -0.99 -6.64
N TYR A 82 -4.29 -0.80 -5.68
CA TYR A 82 -4.34 -1.40 -4.36
C TYR A 82 -4.95 -0.42 -3.37
N ARG A 83 -5.82 -0.88 -2.47
CA ARG A 83 -6.38 -0.07 -1.37
C ARG A 83 -6.30 -0.76 -0.03
N LEU A 84 -6.00 0.03 1.00
CA LEU A 84 -6.04 -0.39 2.40
C LEU A 84 -6.55 0.75 3.27
N LYS A 85 -7.52 0.45 4.13
CA LYS A 85 -7.93 1.31 5.23
C LYS A 85 -7.17 0.92 6.50
N VAL A 86 -6.52 1.90 7.12
CA VAL A 86 -5.74 1.73 8.35
C VAL A 86 -6.40 2.52 9.47
N PHE A 87 -6.81 1.86 10.55
CA PHE A 87 -7.26 2.54 11.76
C PHE A 87 -6.04 2.90 12.60
N LEU A 88 -5.80 4.20 12.82
CA LEU A 88 -4.57 4.67 13.44
C LEU A 88 -4.63 4.57 14.97
N PRO A 89 -3.49 4.30 15.65
CA PRO A 89 -3.40 4.41 17.09
C PRO A 89 -3.59 5.86 17.55
N GLU A 90 -4.20 6.06 18.72
CA GLU A 90 -4.41 7.40 19.30
C GLU A 90 -3.09 8.17 19.45
N ILE A 91 -2.02 7.46 19.82
CA ILE A 91 -0.68 8.03 20.00
C ILE A 91 -0.04 8.54 18.71
N TRP A 92 -0.60 8.24 17.53
CA TRP A 92 -0.11 8.67 16.22
C TRP A 92 -0.92 9.82 15.62
N LYS A 93 -2.07 10.17 16.22
CA LYS A 93 -2.92 11.26 15.73
C LYS A 93 -2.22 12.61 15.84
N LYS A 94 -2.50 13.50 14.88
CA LYS A 94 -1.95 14.86 14.78
C LYS A 94 -0.41 14.89 14.73
N LYS A 95 0.20 13.83 14.21
CA LYS A 95 1.65 13.71 14.01
C LYS A 95 1.97 13.55 12.53
N ILE A 96 3.22 13.83 12.18
CA ILE A 96 3.77 13.48 10.89
C ILE A 96 4.12 11.99 10.93
N LEU A 97 3.47 11.21 10.07
CA LEU A 97 3.76 9.80 9.86
C LEU A 97 4.58 9.61 8.60
N SER A 98 5.29 8.49 8.55
CA SER A 98 5.95 7.98 7.36
C SER A 98 5.22 6.74 6.87
N VAL A 99 5.04 6.65 5.55
CA VAL A 99 4.71 5.41 4.85
C VAL A 99 5.93 4.99 4.03
N SER A 100 6.46 3.82 4.34
CA SER A 100 7.65 3.24 3.72
C SER A 100 7.21 2.17 2.74
N LEU A 101 7.46 2.38 1.45
CA LEU A 101 7.15 1.46 0.38
C LEU A 101 8.44 0.74 0.01
N GLY A 102 8.41 -0.60 0.09
CA GLY A 102 9.50 -1.43 -0.41
C GLY A 102 9.55 -1.47 -1.94
N ALA A 103 9.98 -2.60 -2.50
CA ALA A 103 9.99 -2.81 -3.94
C ALA A 103 8.57 -3.01 -4.49
N ILE A 104 8.16 -2.15 -5.41
CA ILE A 104 6.92 -2.28 -6.19
C ILE A 104 7.28 -2.30 -7.67
N ALA A 105 6.77 -3.28 -8.40
CA ALA A 105 7.06 -3.47 -9.81
C ALA A 105 5.94 -2.91 -10.71
N SER A 106 6.20 -2.03 -11.69
CA SER A 106 7.50 -1.38 -12.00
C SER A 106 7.49 0.14 -11.95
N ALA A 107 6.32 0.76 -11.77
CA ALA A 107 6.18 2.14 -11.36
C ALA A 107 4.89 2.29 -10.54
N TYR A 108 4.84 3.27 -9.64
CA TYR A 108 3.63 3.52 -8.86
C TYR A 108 3.42 4.98 -8.53
N ARG A 109 2.17 5.31 -8.18
CA ARG A 109 1.76 6.56 -7.54
C ARG A 109 0.95 6.23 -6.30
N ILE A 110 1.29 6.86 -5.18
CA ILE A 110 0.61 6.68 -3.89
C ILE A 110 -0.24 7.89 -3.55
N LYS A 111 -1.43 7.63 -3.00
CA LYS A 111 -2.29 8.60 -2.36
C LYS A 111 -2.59 8.19 -0.91
N ILE A 112 -2.77 9.20 -0.06
CA ILE A 112 -3.36 9.09 1.27
C ILE A 112 -4.56 10.03 1.30
N ASN A 113 -5.74 9.53 1.69
CA ASN A 113 -6.99 10.30 1.77
C ASN A 113 -7.20 11.17 0.51
N GLU A 114 -7.16 10.53 -0.66
CA GLU A 114 -7.30 11.14 -2.00
C GLU A 114 -6.15 12.07 -2.45
N GLN A 115 -5.27 12.51 -1.55
CA GLN A 115 -4.12 13.35 -1.88
C GLN A 115 -2.94 12.52 -2.38
N ILE A 116 -2.38 12.87 -3.55
CA ILE A 116 -1.13 12.28 -4.04
C ILE A 116 0.02 12.75 -3.14
N ILE A 117 0.76 11.80 -2.56
CA ILE A 117 1.92 12.10 -1.70
C ILE A 117 3.25 11.74 -2.36
N GLY A 118 3.23 11.02 -3.48
CA GLY A 118 4.43 10.74 -4.26
C GLY A 118 4.27 9.64 -5.31
N GLU A 119 5.38 9.39 -6.00
CA GLU A 119 5.52 8.36 -7.03
C GLU A 119 6.95 7.82 -7.07
N CYS A 120 7.12 6.62 -7.62
CA CYS A 120 8.42 6.07 -7.99
C CYS A 120 8.36 5.61 -9.44
N GLY A 121 9.22 6.22 -10.27
CA GLY A 121 9.05 6.18 -11.72
C GLY A 121 7.90 7.08 -12.17
N THR A 122 7.37 6.81 -13.35
CA THR A 122 6.17 7.47 -13.89
C THR A 122 5.22 6.37 -14.33
N PRO A 123 4.15 6.07 -13.57
CA PRO A 123 3.26 4.98 -13.92
C PRO A 123 2.35 5.38 -15.09
N GLY A 124 2.38 4.58 -16.16
CA GLY A 124 1.61 4.78 -17.39
C GLY A 124 0.45 3.78 -17.52
N ILE A 125 -0.42 3.99 -18.51
CA ILE A 125 -1.50 3.05 -18.88
C ILE A 125 -1.20 2.25 -20.15
N ASP A 126 0.02 2.42 -20.67
CA ASP A 126 0.54 1.78 -21.86
C ASP A 126 2.08 1.72 -21.78
N PRO A 127 2.75 0.90 -22.64
CA PRO A 127 4.20 0.76 -22.62
C PRO A 127 4.99 2.03 -22.95
N ASP A 128 4.41 2.98 -23.68
CA ASP A 128 5.10 4.18 -24.14
C ASP A 128 5.05 5.31 -23.09
N SER A 129 4.08 5.28 -22.18
CA SER A 129 3.89 6.28 -21.12
C SER A 129 4.52 5.93 -19.76
N ILE A 130 5.04 4.71 -19.59
CA ILE A 130 5.66 4.28 -18.33
C ILE A 130 7.17 4.60 -18.28
N VAL A 131 7.62 5.10 -17.13
CA VAL A 131 9.04 5.13 -16.76
C VAL A 131 9.23 4.25 -15.52
N SER A 132 9.86 3.09 -15.69
CA SER A 132 10.03 2.14 -14.60
C SER A 132 11.12 2.55 -13.60
N ARG A 133 10.83 2.39 -12.32
CA ARG A 133 11.79 2.56 -11.23
C ARG A 133 11.37 1.71 -10.03
N ILE A 134 12.26 0.82 -9.58
CA ILE A 134 12.01 -0.10 -8.47
C ILE A 134 13.06 0.16 -7.40
N GLU A 135 12.69 0.91 -6.37
CA GLU A 135 13.54 1.18 -5.21
C GLU A 135 12.65 1.53 -4.00
N PRO A 136 13.11 1.26 -2.77
CA PRO A 136 12.41 1.70 -1.58
C PRO A 136 12.25 3.23 -1.53
N ARG A 137 11.09 3.70 -1.06
CA ARG A 137 10.80 5.12 -0.87
C ARG A 137 9.98 5.33 0.40
N ASP A 138 10.29 6.40 1.10
CA ASP A 138 9.50 6.88 2.23
C ASP A 138 8.78 8.16 1.83
N PHE A 139 7.51 8.27 2.20
CA PHE A 139 6.71 9.48 2.03
C PHE A 139 6.13 9.90 3.37
N LEU A 140 6.16 11.21 3.62
CA LEU A 140 5.61 11.79 4.84
C LEU A 140 4.21 12.34 4.58
N PHE A 141 3.33 12.21 5.57
CA PHE A 141 2.03 12.83 5.56
C PHE A 141 1.60 13.19 6.99
N PHE A 142 0.68 14.13 7.12
CA PHE A 142 0.12 14.52 8.41
C PHE A 142 -1.13 13.66 8.70
N ALA A 143 -1.17 12.99 9.84
CA ALA A 143 -2.31 12.19 10.26
C ALA A 143 -3.33 13.07 11.02
N ASP A 144 -4.20 13.74 10.28
CA ASP A 144 -5.30 14.57 10.81
C ASP A 144 -6.56 13.77 11.18
N GLU A 145 -6.71 12.58 10.61
CA GLU A 145 -7.87 11.69 10.81
C GLU A 145 -7.56 10.49 11.71
N ASP A 146 -8.63 9.82 12.17
CA ASP A 146 -8.57 8.59 12.97
C ASP A 146 -8.24 7.34 12.14
N GLU A 147 -8.45 7.45 10.83
CA GLU A 147 -8.17 6.43 9.84
C GLU A 147 -7.51 7.06 8.62
N VAL A 148 -6.76 6.24 7.89
CA VAL A 148 -6.19 6.65 6.61
C VAL A 148 -6.52 5.64 5.53
N GLN A 149 -6.84 6.15 4.35
CA GLN A 149 -7.01 5.34 3.15
C GLN A 149 -5.77 5.46 2.29
N ILE A 150 -5.05 4.34 2.18
CA ILE A 150 -3.89 4.20 1.29
C ILE A 150 -4.40 3.69 -0.06
N GLU A 151 -4.13 4.43 -1.13
CA GLU A 151 -4.36 4.00 -2.50
C GLU A 151 -3.04 3.99 -3.26
N ILE A 152 -2.71 2.89 -3.93
CA ILE A 152 -1.50 2.79 -4.75
C ILE A 152 -1.89 2.33 -6.15
N PHE A 153 -1.75 3.24 -7.11
CA PHE A 153 -1.81 2.92 -8.53
C PHE A 153 -0.47 2.31 -8.94
N VAL A 154 -0.48 1.06 -9.41
CA VAL A 154 0.72 0.35 -9.86
C VAL A 154 0.58 0.02 -11.33
N SER A 155 1.64 0.30 -12.09
CA SER A 155 1.75 -0.03 -13.52
C SER A 155 3.01 -0.86 -13.77
N ASN A 156 2.88 -1.89 -14.60
CA ASN A 156 3.98 -2.77 -14.99
C ASN A 156 3.92 -3.15 -16.47
N TYR A 157 4.96 -2.76 -17.22
CA TYR A 157 5.19 -3.22 -18.59
C TYR A 157 6.62 -3.76 -18.80
N THR A 158 7.41 -3.87 -17.73
CA THR A 158 8.85 -4.16 -17.81
C THR A 158 9.29 -5.33 -16.92
N SER A 159 8.63 -5.58 -15.80
CA SER A 159 8.94 -6.71 -14.90
C SER A 159 8.15 -7.97 -15.27
N THR A 160 8.77 -9.13 -15.12
CA THR A 160 8.07 -10.44 -15.20
C THR A 160 7.34 -10.80 -13.90
N MET A 161 7.69 -10.12 -12.80
CA MET A 161 7.06 -10.28 -11.49
C MET A 161 6.50 -8.92 -11.05
N PRO A 162 5.22 -8.63 -11.35
CA PRO A 162 4.60 -7.35 -11.01
C PRO A 162 4.13 -7.27 -9.55
N GLY A 163 3.62 -6.12 -9.11
CA GLY A 163 2.95 -5.98 -7.82
C GLY A 163 3.81 -5.42 -6.70
N ILE A 164 3.33 -5.54 -5.46
CA ILE A 164 4.01 -5.03 -4.26
C ILE A 164 4.87 -6.15 -3.69
N LEU A 165 6.16 -6.18 -4.05
CA LEU A 165 7.04 -7.33 -3.83
C LEU A 165 7.68 -7.36 -2.44
N LEU A 166 7.78 -6.21 -1.78
CA LEU A 166 8.24 -6.09 -0.40
C LEU A 166 7.19 -5.36 0.45
N PRO A 167 7.21 -5.57 1.79
CA PRO A 167 6.24 -4.94 2.69
C PRO A 167 6.15 -3.42 2.53
N ILE A 168 4.93 -2.91 2.73
CA ILE A 168 4.68 -1.50 3.01
C ILE A 168 4.56 -1.38 4.53
N SER A 169 5.13 -0.32 5.10
CA SER A 169 5.05 -0.05 6.54
C SER A 169 4.59 1.37 6.81
N ILE A 170 3.96 1.59 7.96
CA ILE A 170 3.50 2.90 8.44
C ILE A 170 3.94 3.11 9.89
N GLY A 171 4.29 4.33 10.26
CA GLY A 171 4.60 4.67 11.64
C GLY A 171 4.98 6.14 11.81
N PRO A 172 5.31 6.55 13.05
CA PRO A 172 5.82 7.88 13.32
C PRO A 172 7.06 8.19 12.48
N SER A 173 7.16 9.43 11.97
CA SER A 173 8.24 9.82 11.04
C SER A 173 9.65 9.76 11.64
N ASP A 174 9.77 9.90 12.96
CA ASP A 174 11.01 9.72 13.73
C ASP A 174 11.44 8.25 13.88
N SER A 175 10.51 7.32 13.68
CA SER A 175 10.73 5.88 13.75
C SER A 175 11.07 5.26 12.40
N ALA A 176 10.74 5.94 11.30
CA ALA A 176 11.30 5.58 10.01
C ALA A 176 12.82 5.67 10.14
N GLY A 177 13.54 4.68 9.60
CA GLY A 177 14.98 4.76 9.46
C GLY A 177 15.29 5.87 8.47
N VAL A 178 15.17 7.12 8.89
CA VAL A 178 15.58 8.30 8.16
C VAL A 178 17.05 8.04 7.91
N SER A 179 17.39 7.66 6.67
CA SER A 179 18.68 8.08 6.13
C SER A 179 18.71 9.56 6.42
N LYS A 180 19.47 9.95 7.45
CA LYS A 180 19.69 11.34 7.84
C LYS A 180 19.82 12.10 6.55
N ALA A 181 18.82 12.90 6.20
CA ALA A 181 18.88 13.70 5.01
C ALA A 181 20.15 14.53 5.17
N ILE A 182 21.16 14.25 4.36
CA ILE A 182 22.32 15.13 4.25
C ILE A 182 21.72 16.41 3.68
N PRO A 183 21.71 17.53 4.42
CA PRO A 183 21.30 18.78 3.83
C PRO A 183 22.35 19.11 2.77
N LEU A 184 22.00 18.90 1.49
CA LEU A 184 22.72 19.53 0.40
C LEU A 184 22.33 21.01 0.46
N PHE A 185 23.14 21.78 1.17
CA PHE A 185 23.20 23.21 0.94
C PHE A 185 23.70 23.41 -0.49
N PHE A 186 22.86 24.02 -1.32
CA PHE A 186 23.31 24.75 -2.50
C PHE A 186 23.34 26.23 -2.16
#